data_AF-X6LK06-F1
#
_entry.id   AF-X6LK06-F1
#
_cell.length_a   1.000
_cell.length_b   1.000
_cell.length_c   1.000
_cell.angle_alpha   90.00
_cell.angle_beta   90.00
_cell.angle_gamma   90.00
#
_symmetry.space_group_name_H-M   'P 1'
#
loop_
_entity.id
_entity.type
_entity.pdbx_description
1 polymer ?
#
loop_
_entity_poly.entity_id
_entity_poly.type
_entity_poly.pdbx_seq_one_letter_code
_entity_poly.pdbx_strand_id
1 'polypeptide(L)'
;DIRSGKQIQLFNGHTSAVYDVEYSPFVIKNSIGNSNVICSGSNDNTIRFWDIRSNKNQLYMIKGNEGDNGILCFKFILLKKKEKAKNITFDLNLCYGLGNGLIVFGDNLFLLNKKRNFFLKSLIKRKVKRY
;
A
#
# COMPACT_ATOMS: atom_id res chain seq x y z
N ASP A 1 -0.98 -6.94 -21.95
CA ASP A 1 -2.26 -6.70 -22.63
C ASP A 1 -2.87 -8.05 -22.96
N ILE A 2 -4.04 -8.39 -22.42
CA ILE A 2 -4.62 -9.73 -22.61
C ILE A 2 -5.01 -10.02 -24.07
N ARG A 3 -5.30 -8.96 -24.85
CA ARG A 3 -5.75 -9.10 -26.24
C ARG A 3 -4.58 -9.31 -27.20
N SER A 4 -3.48 -8.61 -26.97
CA SER A 4 -2.27 -8.68 -27.83
C SER A 4 -1.14 -9.53 -27.25
N GLY A 5 -1.24 -9.98 -26.00
CA GLY A 5 -0.19 -10.71 -25.28
C GLY A 5 1.05 -9.86 -24.97
N LYS A 6 1.08 -8.58 -25.39
CA LYS A 6 2.26 -7.72 -25.24
C LYS A 6 2.39 -7.20 -23.82
N GLN A 7 3.62 -7.11 -23.33
CA GLN A 7 3.92 -6.36 -22.12
C GLN A 7 3.61 -4.87 -22.35
N ILE A 8 2.78 -4.29 -21.48
CA ILE A 8 2.38 -2.87 -21.59
C ILE A 8 3.35 -1.98 -20.81
N GLN A 9 3.79 -2.43 -19.63
CA GLN A 9 4.61 -1.65 -18.72
C GLN A 9 5.49 -2.59 -17.88
N LEU A 10 6.68 -2.11 -17.50
CA LEU A 10 7.61 -2.80 -16.60
C LEU A 10 7.84 -1.94 -15.36
N PHE A 11 7.71 -2.54 -14.18
CA PHE A 11 8.05 -1.90 -12.91
C PHE A 11 9.29 -2.57 -12.34
N ASN A 12 10.44 -1.92 -12.51
CA ASN A 12 11.71 -2.44 -12.03
C ASN A 12 12.17 -1.63 -10.81
N GLY A 13 12.40 -2.30 -9.69
CA GLY A 13 12.85 -1.63 -8.47
C GLY A 13 13.02 -2.54 -7.27
N HIS A 14 12.27 -3.64 -7.18
CA HIS A 14 12.56 -4.70 -6.22
C HIS A 14 13.93 -5.30 -6.49
N THR A 15 14.69 -5.59 -5.42
CA THR A 15 16.05 -6.17 -5.53
C THR A 15 16.05 -7.69 -5.35
N SER A 16 14.87 -8.28 -5.15
CA SER A 16 14.68 -9.73 -5.00
C SER A 16 13.32 -10.16 -5.57
N ALA A 17 12.99 -11.44 -5.45
CA ALA A 17 11.74 -12.01 -5.98
C ALA A 17 10.50 -11.28 -5.45
N VAL A 18 9.52 -11.04 -6.32
CA VAL A 18 8.20 -10.50 -5.95
C VAL A 18 7.28 -11.69 -5.71
N TYR A 19 6.67 -11.74 -4.53
CA TYR A 19 5.80 -12.86 -4.12
C TYR A 19 4.31 -12.53 -4.20
N ASP A 20 3.95 -11.25 -4.10
CA ASP A 20 2.55 -10.85 -4.08
C ASP A 20 2.34 -9.50 -4.78
N VAL A 21 1.18 -9.34 -5.42
CA VAL A 21 0.78 -8.14 -6.16
C VAL A 21 -0.73 -7.94 -6.02
N GLU A 22 -1.16 -6.76 -5.56
CA GLU A 22 -2.58 -6.43 -5.40
C GLU A 22 -2.87 -5.01 -5.91
N TYR A 23 -4.05 -4.81 -6.50
CA TYR A 23 -4.57 -3.46 -6.72
C TYR A 23 -4.86 -2.81 -5.36
N SER A 24 -4.33 -1.61 -5.17
CA SER A 24 -4.70 -0.85 -3.99
C SER A 24 -6.16 -0.42 -4.06
N PRO A 25 -6.96 -0.41 -2.99
CA PRO A 25 -8.31 0.15 -3.06
C PRO A 25 -8.32 1.70 -3.05
N PHE A 26 -7.16 2.37 -3.06
CA PHE A 26 -7.09 3.84 -3.11
C PHE A 26 -7.68 4.40 -4.42
N VAL A 27 -8.86 5.00 -4.32
CA VAL A 27 -9.38 5.89 -5.37
C VAL A 27 -8.66 7.23 -5.26
N ILE A 28 -7.67 7.47 -6.12
CA ILE A 28 -7.13 8.81 -6.32
C ILE A 28 -8.27 9.63 -6.94
N LYS A 29 -8.75 10.64 -6.20
CA LYS A 29 -9.88 11.48 -6.63
C LYS A 29 -9.65 12.05 -8.03
N ASN A 30 -10.74 12.03 -8.81
CA ASN A 30 -10.90 12.36 -10.23
C ASN A 30 -11.01 11.14 -11.17
N SER A 31 -11.08 9.92 -10.64
CA SER A 31 -11.53 8.74 -11.41
C SER A 31 -12.79 8.15 -10.79
N ILE A 32 -13.89 8.16 -11.53
CA ILE A 32 -15.06 7.30 -11.29
C ILE A 32 -14.63 5.92 -11.82
N GLY A 33 -14.02 5.11 -10.96
CA GLY A 33 -13.44 3.83 -11.35
C GLY A 33 -12.21 3.47 -10.52
N ASN A 34 -11.89 2.18 -10.54
CA ASN A 34 -10.82 1.51 -9.79
C ASN A 34 -9.52 2.32 -9.66
N SER A 35 -8.77 2.02 -8.60
CA SER A 35 -7.46 2.63 -8.39
C SER A 35 -6.53 2.43 -9.59
N ASN A 36 -5.63 3.38 -9.78
CA ASN A 36 -4.53 3.27 -10.73
C ASN A 36 -3.23 2.88 -10.04
N VAL A 37 -3.33 2.31 -8.84
CA VAL A 37 -2.18 1.98 -8.02
C VAL A 37 -2.14 0.48 -7.79
N ILE A 38 -1.05 -0.14 -8.21
CA ILE A 38 -0.74 -1.52 -7.85
C ILE A 38 0.33 -1.52 -6.75
N CYS A 39 0.27 -2.52 -5.90
CA CYS A 39 1.24 -2.75 -4.85
C CYS A 39 1.94 -4.08 -5.11
N SER A 40 3.21 -4.19 -4.75
CA SER A 40 3.97 -5.44 -4.85
C SER A 40 4.79 -5.68 -3.59
N GLY A 41 4.80 -6.92 -3.11
CA GLY A 41 5.55 -7.37 -1.93
C GLY A 41 6.66 -8.34 -2.34
N SER A 42 7.84 -8.20 -1.74
CA SER A 42 9.03 -8.92 -2.18
C SER A 42 9.87 -9.47 -1.03
N ASN A 43 10.69 -10.46 -1.38
CA ASN A 43 11.77 -10.97 -0.54
C ASN A 43 12.83 -9.92 -0.16
N ASP A 44 12.84 -8.75 -0.83
CA ASP A 44 13.72 -7.63 -0.46
C ASP A 44 13.26 -6.86 0.80
N ASN A 45 12.29 -7.41 1.55
CA ASN A 45 11.64 -6.81 2.70
C ASN A 45 10.90 -5.51 2.37
N THR A 46 10.43 -5.32 1.14
CA THR A 46 9.67 -4.11 0.79
C THR A 46 8.29 -4.40 0.20
N ILE A 47 7.36 -3.49 0.46
CA ILE A 47 6.11 -3.33 -0.28
C ILE A 47 6.19 -2.03 -1.07
N ARG A 48 6.11 -2.10 -2.40
CA ARG A 48 6.22 -0.94 -3.30
C ARG A 48 4.90 -0.62 -3.96
N PHE A 49 4.62 0.66 -4.13
CA PHE A 49 3.42 1.19 -4.75
C PHE A 49 3.77 1.80 -6.11
N TRP A 50 2.97 1.54 -7.13
CA TRP A 50 3.25 1.94 -8.51
C TRP A 50 2.03 2.59 -9.13
N ASP A 51 2.22 3.68 -9.87
CA ASP A 51 1.18 4.30 -10.69
C ASP A 51 1.17 3.63 -12.08
N ILE A 52 0.02 3.08 -12.49
CA ILE A 52 -0.12 2.42 -13.80
C ILE A 52 -0.45 3.39 -14.93
N ARG A 53 -0.94 4.61 -14.62
CA ARG A 53 -1.31 5.61 -15.64
C ARG A 53 -0.15 6.54 -15.95
N SER A 54 0.70 6.79 -14.96
CA SER A 54 1.93 7.54 -15.16
C SER A 54 3.00 6.59 -15.68
N ASN A 55 3.74 6.98 -16.70
CA ASN A 55 4.96 6.27 -17.12
C ASN A 55 6.11 6.50 -16.10
N LYS A 56 5.77 6.62 -14.81
CA LYS A 56 6.67 7.03 -13.74
C LYS A 56 6.75 6.00 -12.63
N ASN A 57 7.94 6.02 -12.06
CA ASN A 57 8.53 5.17 -11.03
C ASN A 57 7.66 5.00 -9.79
N GLN A 58 8.09 4.05 -8.95
CA GLN A 58 7.61 3.82 -7.59
C GLN A 58 7.08 5.09 -6.91
N LEU A 59 5.81 5.08 -6.54
CA LEU A 59 5.12 6.13 -5.79
C LEU A 59 5.58 6.16 -4.33
N TYR A 60 5.69 4.98 -3.73
CA TYR A 60 5.97 4.82 -2.32
C TYR A 60 6.55 3.44 -2.04
N MET A 61 7.25 3.31 -0.91
CA MET A 61 7.83 2.06 -0.44
C MET A 61 7.69 1.96 1.08
N ILE A 62 7.13 0.85 1.52
CA ILE A 62 7.19 0.41 2.91
C ILE A 62 8.40 -0.52 3.00
N LYS A 63 9.33 -0.22 3.91
CA LYS A 63 10.48 -1.07 4.21
C LYS A 63 10.19 -1.80 5.52
N GLY A 64 10.26 -3.13 5.50
CA GLY A 64 10.27 -3.99 6.68
C GLY A 64 11.58 -3.85 7.46
N ASN A 65 11.71 -4.57 8.57
CA ASN A 65 12.89 -4.49 9.40
C ASN A 65 14.05 -5.27 8.80
N GLU A 66 15.27 -4.86 9.16
CA GLU A 66 16.47 -5.60 8.83
C GLU A 66 16.49 -6.90 9.64
N GLY A 67 16.47 -8.05 8.94
CA GLY A 67 16.31 -9.37 9.54
C GLY A 67 14.94 -10.02 9.35
N ASP A 68 13.97 -9.31 8.76
CA ASP A 68 12.73 -9.94 8.29
C ASP A 68 13.02 -10.87 7.10
N ASN A 69 12.24 -11.95 6.97
CA ASN A 69 12.44 -13.00 5.95
C ASN A 69 11.63 -12.76 4.67
N GLY A 70 11.55 -11.51 4.20
CA GLY A 70 10.79 -11.13 3.02
C GLY A 70 9.29 -10.96 3.28
N ILE A 71 8.64 -10.16 2.44
CA ILE A 71 7.18 -10.07 2.39
C ILE A 71 6.68 -11.19 1.47
N LEU A 72 5.96 -12.16 2.04
CA LEU A 72 5.42 -13.29 1.28
C LEU A 72 4.01 -13.03 0.76
N CYS A 73 3.20 -12.29 1.52
CA CYS A 73 1.84 -11.94 1.15
C CYS A 73 1.41 -10.64 1.82
N PHE A 74 0.45 -9.94 1.23
CA PHE A 74 -0.21 -8.82 1.88
C PHE A 74 -1.67 -8.70 1.44
N LYS A 75 -2.47 -8.00 2.24
CA LYS A 75 -3.88 -7.79 2.00
C LYS A 75 -4.35 -6.44 2.48
N PHE A 76 -5.08 -5.75 1.62
CA PHE A 76 -5.85 -4.58 2.01
C PHE A 76 -7.13 -4.95 2.76
N ILE A 77 -7.34 -4.33 3.92
CA ILE A 77 -8.50 -4.55 4.78
C ILE A 77 -9.21 -3.21 5.00
N LEU A 78 -10.47 -3.13 4.56
CA LEU A 78 -11.33 -1.98 4.83
C LEU A 78 -12.06 -2.18 6.16
N LEU A 79 -11.81 -1.28 7.10
CA LEU A 79 -12.50 -1.25 8.38
C LEU A 79 -13.50 -0.09 8.41
N LYS A 80 -14.75 -0.39 8.77
CA LYS A 80 -15.80 0.61 8.88
C LYS A 80 -15.65 1.37 10.19
N LYS A 81 -15.48 2.69 10.11
CA LYS A 81 -15.56 3.56 11.28
C LYS A 81 -17.01 4.01 11.47
N LYS A 82 -17.56 3.76 12.67
CA LYS A 82 -18.85 4.33 13.08
C LYS A 82 -18.60 5.77 13.53
N GLU A 83 -18.90 6.76 12.69
CA GLU A 83 -19.05 8.13 13.13
C GLU A 83 -20.51 8.39 13.54
N LYS A 84 -20.72 9.06 14.68
CA LYS A 84 -22.02 9.59 15.05
C LYS A 84 -22.31 10.76 14.10
N ALA A 85 -23.37 10.61 13.29
CA ALA A 85 -23.90 11.53 12.27
C ALA A 85 -23.45 11.31 10.81
N LYS A 86 -24.36 10.72 10.02
CA LYS A 86 -24.58 10.76 8.54
C LYS A 86 -23.41 10.61 7.54
N ASN A 87 -22.15 10.47 7.95
CA ASN A 87 -21.03 10.11 7.06
C ASN A 87 -20.38 8.81 7.55
N ILE A 88 -20.45 7.76 6.72
CA ILE A 88 -19.70 6.52 6.97
C ILE A 88 -18.29 6.73 6.43
N THR A 89 -17.31 6.62 7.31
CA THR A 89 -15.89 6.77 6.99
C THR A 89 -15.23 5.38 7.05
N PHE A 90 -14.37 5.04 6.08
CA PHE A 90 -13.67 3.74 6.01
C PHE A 90 -12.17 3.92 6.20
N ASP A 91 -11.60 3.24 7.18
CA ASP A 91 -10.15 3.16 7.40
C ASP A 91 -9.58 2.03 6.55
N LEU A 92 -8.55 2.31 5.76
CA LEU A 92 -7.84 1.29 5.02
C LEU A 92 -6.60 0.85 5.80
N ASN A 93 -6.52 -0.46 6.03
CA ASN A 93 -5.39 -1.09 6.70
C ASN A 93 -4.69 -2.04 5.75
N LEU A 94 -3.40 -2.23 5.98
CA LEU A 94 -2.57 -3.21 5.28
C LEU A 94 -2.13 -4.27 6.30
N CYS A 95 -2.36 -5.53 5.96
CA CYS A 95 -1.85 -6.69 6.68
C CYS A 95 -0.86 -7.41 5.78
N TYR A 96 0.26 -7.89 6.30
CA TYR A 96 1.23 -8.64 5.50
C TYR A 96 1.93 -9.74 6.30
N GLY A 97 2.26 -10.84 5.62
CA GLY A 97 2.95 -11.99 6.17
C GLY A 97 4.44 -11.98 5.81
N LEU A 98 5.26 -12.33 6.79
CA LEU A 98 6.71 -12.44 6.68
C LEU A 98 7.15 -13.91 6.57
N GLY A 99 8.30 -14.16 5.95
CA GLY A 99 8.84 -15.52 5.81
C GLY A 99 9.27 -16.22 7.12
N ASN A 100 9.22 -15.53 8.27
CA ASN A 100 9.44 -16.11 9.59
C ASN A 100 8.13 -16.53 10.29
N GLY A 101 6.99 -16.46 9.59
CA GLY A 101 5.67 -16.81 10.12
C GLY A 101 4.97 -15.69 10.89
N LEU A 102 5.59 -14.51 11.00
CA LEU A 102 4.94 -13.36 11.62
C LEU A 102 3.92 -12.71 10.66
N ILE A 103 2.80 -12.29 11.23
CA ILE A 103 1.80 -11.48 10.55
C ILE A 103 1.86 -10.08 11.14
N VAL A 104 2.15 -9.10 10.29
CA VAL A 104 2.16 -7.69 10.65
C VAL A 104 0.84 -7.08 10.24
N PHE A 105 0.10 -6.60 11.24
CA PHE A 105 -1.11 -5.81 11.05
C PHE A 105 -0.81 -4.37 11.47
N GLY A 106 -0.92 -3.44 10.51
CA GLY A 106 -0.90 -2.02 10.81
C GLY A 106 0.22 -1.26 10.11
N ASP A 107 -0.21 -0.32 9.27
CA ASP A 107 -0.02 1.10 9.52
C ASP A 107 -1.33 1.77 9.12
N ASN A 108 -1.86 2.67 9.95
CA ASN A 108 -3.01 3.50 9.58
C ASN A 108 -2.58 4.35 8.38
N LEU A 109 -2.85 3.92 7.14
CA LEU A 109 -2.76 4.81 5.98
C LEU A 109 -3.98 5.74 6.07
N PHE A 110 -3.86 6.77 6.92
CA PHE A 110 -4.98 7.61 7.30
C PHE A 110 -5.72 8.15 6.08
N LEU A 111 -6.99 7.77 6.02
CA LEU A 111 -8.15 8.50 5.51
C LEU A 111 -7.86 9.68 4.58
N LEU A 112 -8.15 9.46 3.29
CA LEU A 112 -8.41 10.52 2.33
C LEU A 112 -9.71 11.25 2.74
N ASN A 113 -9.60 12.24 3.62
CA ASN A 113 -10.73 13.10 3.95
C ASN A 113 -11.17 13.85 2.67
N LYS A 114 -12.47 14.04 2.49
CA LYS A 114 -13.10 14.48 1.22
C LYS A 114 -12.67 15.89 0.76
N LYS A 115 -11.68 16.54 1.39
CA LYS A 115 -11.27 17.92 1.09
C LYS A 115 -9.77 18.21 0.99
N ARG A 116 -8.82 17.29 1.22
CA ARG A 116 -7.39 17.68 1.21
C ARG A 116 -6.45 16.64 0.62
N ASN A 117 -5.40 17.19 0.01
CA ASN A 117 -4.34 16.58 -0.78
C ASN A 117 -3.63 15.41 -0.09
N PHE A 118 -3.02 14.59 -0.94
CA PHE A 118 -2.03 13.55 -0.66
C PHE A 118 -1.10 13.91 0.52
N PHE A 119 -1.10 13.10 1.60
CA PHE A 119 -0.12 13.20 2.68
C PHE A 119 0.34 11.82 3.15
N LEU A 120 1.37 11.29 2.50
CA LEU A 120 2.15 10.12 2.95
C LEU A 120 3.25 10.51 3.97
N LYS A 121 3.05 11.55 4.80
CA LYS A 121 4.16 12.18 5.56
C LYS A 121 4.06 12.32 7.09
N SER A 122 3.09 11.73 7.79
CA SER A 122 2.85 12.12 9.21
C SER A 122 2.96 11.03 10.28
N LEU A 123 3.97 10.15 10.29
CA LEU A 123 4.19 9.33 11.52
C LEU A 123 5.64 8.95 11.89
N ILE A 124 6.66 9.73 11.51
CA ILE A 124 8.03 9.54 12.07
C ILE A 124 8.26 10.33 13.38
N LYS A 125 7.29 11.12 13.89
CA LYS A 125 7.50 11.97 15.10
C LYS A 125 6.65 11.64 16.34
N ARG A 126 6.14 10.42 16.51
CA ARG A 126 5.49 10.03 17.79
C ARG A 126 5.99 8.69 18.34
N LYS A 127 7.28 8.64 18.70
CA LYS A 127 7.80 7.78 19.78
C LYS A 127 9.03 8.43 20.44
N VAL A 128 8.86 9.60 21.07
CA VAL A 128 9.65 9.96 22.27
C VAL A 128 8.75 10.77 23.21
N LYS A 129 8.09 10.06 24.11
CA LYS A 129 7.85 10.48 25.51
C LYS A 129 7.76 9.17 26.29
N ARG A 130 8.92 8.69 26.75
CA ARG A 130 8.97 7.86 27.96
C ARG A 130 8.75 8.83 29.14
N TYR A 131 8.06 8.31 30.14
CA TYR A 131 7.73 8.96 31.41
C TYR A 131 8.91 9.71 32.02
#